data_AF-A0A975TWX9-F1
#
_entry.id   AF-A0A975TWX9-F1
#
_cell.length_a   1.000
_cell.length_b   1.000
_cell.length_c   1.000
_cell.angle_alpha   90.00
_cell.angle_beta   90.00
_cell.angle_gamma   90.00
#
_symmetry.space_group_name_H-M   'P 1'
#
loop_
_entity.id
_entity.type
_entity.pdbx_description
1 polymer ?
#
loop_
_entity_poly.entity_id
_entity_poly.type
_entity_poly.pdbx_seq_one_letter_code
_entity_poly.pdbx_strand_id
1 'polypeptide(L)'
;MANAGEKQVADGTQKDYVAAPHPDNDKRVKALHNSRILDTEREADFDEIVELIAKICDVPFAVVNFIDTNRQWFKAEVGLGTRELPLDESICAHAILLDDYMEIPDTLEDPRMATNPLCLGAPNLRFYAGALLKTADGLPLGTLCVLDSHPRVLDELQRESLKVMARQVMRQLDLRQSLRQAEVLRQEVDHRVKNSLQSVASLARIHARRLEDEQARDAMTLMVQRVEVIADLHRALYEISAEERITLSDYLTSVADLLRRSLPPSLTLTVAADCGDATVSSKEAGSVGLIVAELAANAVKHGFPDGTPGQLTLSIDRAQNGALSVALRDNGAGSAAVSEVQGSGLGNTIIAMLAQQLDGEISTQVDTSGYHATLRFHASD
;
A
#
# COMPACT_ATOMS: atom_id res chain seq x y z
N MET A 1 40.03 31.27 -33.46
CA MET A 1 40.79 32.00 -32.43
C MET A 1 40.06 33.30 -32.14
N ALA A 2 39.91 33.61 -30.85
CA ALA A 2 39.39 34.85 -30.26
C ALA A 2 37.90 35.16 -30.47
N ASN A 3 37.09 34.58 -29.58
CA ASN A 3 35.75 35.01 -29.21
C ASN A 3 35.91 36.22 -28.27
N ALA A 4 35.29 37.36 -28.58
CA ALA A 4 35.32 38.55 -27.74
C ALA A 4 33.91 39.18 -27.66
N GLY A 5 33.33 39.08 -26.46
CA GLY A 5 32.45 40.12 -25.94
C GLY A 5 30.96 39.99 -26.22
N GLU A 6 30.30 38.96 -25.68
CA GLU A 6 28.90 39.11 -25.27
C GLU A 6 28.87 39.43 -23.78
N LYS A 7 28.56 40.69 -23.48
CA LYS A 7 28.23 41.18 -22.15
C LYS A 7 27.05 40.36 -21.61
N GLN A 8 27.27 39.67 -20.50
CA GLN A 8 26.19 39.27 -19.60
C GLN A 8 25.43 40.53 -19.20
N VAL A 9 24.20 40.65 -19.69
CA VAL A 9 23.21 41.59 -19.15
C VAL A 9 22.71 40.94 -17.87
N ALA A 10 23.27 41.38 -16.74
CA ALA A 10 22.64 41.21 -15.44
C ALA A 10 21.44 42.16 -15.40
N ASP A 11 20.24 41.65 -15.74
CA ASP A 11 18.99 42.37 -15.50
C ASP A 11 18.66 42.27 -14.01
N GLY A 12 19.26 43.15 -13.24
CA GLY A 12 19.15 43.28 -11.79
C GLY A 12 18.10 44.30 -11.38
N THR A 13 16.88 44.16 -11.88
CA THR A 13 15.73 44.90 -11.34
C THR A 13 15.06 44.02 -10.31
N GLN A 14 15.38 44.21 -9.03
CA GLN A 14 14.72 43.51 -7.93
C GLN A 14 13.24 43.88 -7.98
N LYS A 15 12.39 42.93 -8.37
CA LYS A 15 10.94 43.09 -8.42
C LYS A 15 10.45 43.33 -6.98
N ASP A 16 9.94 44.53 -6.69
CA ASP A 16 9.53 44.95 -5.34
C ASP A 16 8.42 44.07 -4.71
N TYR A 17 7.71 43.30 -5.53
CA TYR A 17 6.64 42.38 -5.13
C TYR A 17 7.11 40.95 -4.84
N VAL A 18 8.41 40.66 -4.89
CA VAL A 18 8.96 39.31 -4.65
C VAL A 18 9.27 39.13 -3.17
N ALA A 19 8.75 38.04 -2.59
CA ALA A 19 9.00 37.71 -1.20
C ALA A 19 10.48 37.42 -0.93
N ALA A 20 10.98 37.88 0.22
CA ALA A 20 12.26 37.41 0.73
C ALA A 20 12.20 35.91 1.07
N PRO A 21 13.32 35.18 0.99
CA PRO A 21 13.34 33.79 1.46
C PRO A 21 13.13 33.73 2.98
N HIS A 22 12.42 32.70 3.43
CA HIS A 22 12.21 32.45 4.86
C HIS A 22 13.55 32.20 5.59
N PRO A 23 13.77 32.66 6.83
CA PRO A 23 15.04 32.46 7.55
C PRO A 23 15.48 30.99 7.67
N ASP A 24 14.52 30.08 7.86
CA ASP A 24 14.73 28.63 7.88
C ASP A 24 14.36 27.93 6.56
N ASN A 25 14.52 28.60 5.41
CA ASN A 25 14.06 28.08 4.11
C ASN A 25 14.57 26.66 3.81
N ASP A 26 15.84 26.37 4.06
CA ASP A 26 16.43 25.06 3.79
C ASP A 26 15.76 23.95 4.62
N LYS A 27 15.46 24.21 5.91
CA LYS A 27 14.78 23.25 6.78
C LYS A 27 13.33 23.03 6.33
N ARG A 28 12.64 24.11 6.00
CA ARG A 28 11.25 24.14 5.55
C ARG A 28 11.07 23.36 4.23
N VAL A 29 11.91 23.64 3.24
CA VAL A 29 11.92 22.93 1.95
C VAL A 29 12.27 21.45 2.14
N LYS A 30 13.27 21.14 2.98
CA LYS A 30 13.59 19.74 3.31
C LYS A 30 12.42 19.01 3.97
N ALA A 31 11.72 19.65 4.91
CA ALA A 31 10.52 19.09 5.53
C ALA A 31 9.40 18.86 4.50
N LEU A 32 9.18 19.81 3.60
CA LEU A 32 8.22 19.68 2.49
C LEU A 32 8.55 18.48 1.59
N HIS A 33 9.80 18.32 1.14
CA HIS A 33 10.17 17.15 0.33
C HIS A 33 10.04 15.82 1.09
N ASN A 34 10.34 15.79 2.39
CA ASN A 34 10.19 14.58 3.21
C ASN A 34 8.73 14.12 3.35
N SER A 35 7.78 15.06 3.29
CA SER A 35 6.35 14.74 3.25
C SER A 35 5.98 13.96 1.98
N ARG A 36 6.73 14.12 0.87
CA ARG A 36 6.43 13.61 -0.48
C ARG A 36 5.01 13.93 -0.95
N ILE A 37 4.55 15.15 -0.67
CA ILE A 37 3.26 15.65 -1.14
C ILE A 37 3.34 16.30 -2.53
N LEU A 38 4.50 16.87 -2.87
CA LEU A 38 4.72 17.54 -4.15
C LEU A 38 4.60 16.56 -5.32
N ASP A 39 4.10 17.06 -6.46
CA ASP A 39 3.93 16.32 -7.71
C ASP A 39 3.09 15.03 -7.58
N THR A 40 2.20 14.99 -6.59
CA THR A 40 1.25 13.89 -6.42
C THR A 40 -0.09 14.23 -7.09
N GLU A 41 -0.83 13.18 -7.49
CA GLU A 41 -2.19 13.31 -8.01
C GLU A 41 -3.12 14.06 -7.06
N ARG A 42 -4.28 14.50 -7.58
CA ARG A 42 -5.34 15.02 -6.71
C ARG A 42 -5.84 13.93 -5.76
N GLU A 43 -6.20 14.35 -4.55
CA GLU A 43 -6.68 13.49 -3.48
C GLU A 43 -7.96 14.12 -2.92
N ALA A 44 -9.05 13.34 -2.88
CA ALA A 44 -10.38 13.81 -2.49
C ALA A 44 -10.37 14.52 -1.13
N ASP A 45 -9.60 14.01 -0.17
CA ASP A 45 -9.46 14.59 1.17
C ASP A 45 -8.99 16.06 1.17
N PHE A 46 -8.18 16.47 0.18
CA PHE A 46 -7.74 17.87 0.04
C PHE A 46 -8.70 18.68 -0.83
N ASP A 47 -9.28 18.08 -1.86
CA ASP A 47 -10.28 18.73 -2.74
C ASP A 47 -11.54 19.12 -1.93
N GLU A 48 -12.03 18.24 -1.06
CA GLU A 48 -13.17 18.53 -0.18
C GLU A 48 -12.91 19.71 0.77
N ILE A 49 -11.66 19.87 1.24
CA ILE A 49 -11.27 20.98 2.11
C ILE A 49 -11.36 22.32 1.37
N VAL A 50 -10.81 22.41 0.15
CA VAL A 50 -10.85 23.65 -0.64
C VAL A 50 -12.27 23.99 -1.11
N GLU A 51 -13.07 22.98 -1.45
CA GLU A 51 -14.47 23.18 -1.81
C GLU A 51 -15.31 23.71 -0.65
N LEU A 52 -15.10 23.16 0.55
CA LEU A 52 -15.83 23.59 1.74
C LEU A 52 -15.46 25.02 2.13
N ILE A 53 -14.16 25.36 2.13
CA ILE A 53 -13.74 26.70 2.55
C ILE A 53 -14.12 27.78 1.54
N ALA A 54 -14.12 27.47 0.23
CA ALA A 54 -14.64 28.36 -0.80
C ALA A 54 -16.11 28.71 -0.54
N LYS A 55 -16.93 27.73 -0.17
CA LYS A 55 -18.34 27.91 0.17
C LYS A 55 -18.54 28.70 1.47
N ILE A 56 -17.78 28.40 2.52
CA ILE A 56 -17.86 29.10 3.81
C ILE A 56 -17.50 30.59 3.66
N CYS A 57 -16.44 30.88 2.90
CA CYS A 57 -15.96 32.24 2.68
C CYS A 57 -16.72 32.97 1.57
N ASP A 58 -17.59 32.27 0.82
CA ASP A 58 -18.32 32.76 -0.35
C ASP A 58 -17.38 33.43 -1.38
N VAL A 59 -16.36 32.68 -1.80
CA VAL A 59 -15.31 33.14 -2.73
C VAL A 59 -15.20 32.24 -3.95
N PRO A 60 -14.77 32.76 -5.10
CA PRO A 60 -14.58 31.97 -6.31
C PRO A 60 -13.31 31.10 -6.29
N PHE A 61 -12.32 31.43 -5.45
CA PHE A 61 -11.03 30.74 -5.44
C PHE A 61 -10.62 30.26 -4.04
N ALA A 62 -10.19 29.02 -3.94
CA ALA A 62 -9.57 28.46 -2.74
C ALA A 62 -8.48 27.45 -3.10
N VAL A 63 -7.39 27.40 -2.34
CA VAL A 63 -6.20 26.62 -2.68
C VAL A 63 -5.51 26.08 -1.45
N VAL A 64 -5.23 24.77 -1.44
CA VAL A 64 -4.17 24.18 -0.62
C VAL A 64 -2.89 24.18 -1.44
N ASN A 65 -1.92 24.98 -1.03
CA ASN A 65 -0.65 25.11 -1.76
C ASN A 65 0.56 24.96 -0.84
N PHE A 66 1.66 24.51 -1.44
CA PHE A 66 2.96 24.35 -0.81
C PHE A 66 4.02 25.19 -1.52
N ILE A 67 4.91 25.80 -0.75
CA ILE A 67 5.95 26.69 -1.26
C ILE A 67 7.25 25.90 -1.43
N ASP A 68 7.57 25.54 -2.66
CA ASP A 68 8.80 24.83 -3.04
C ASP A 68 9.95 25.83 -3.29
N THR A 69 11.08 25.34 -3.78
CA THR A 69 12.31 26.12 -4.02
C THR A 69 12.11 27.22 -5.07
N ASN A 70 11.34 26.95 -6.13
CA ASN A 70 11.18 27.86 -7.27
C ASN A 70 9.73 28.00 -7.77
N ARG A 71 8.77 27.36 -7.08
CA ARG A 71 7.34 27.39 -7.45
C ARG A 71 6.43 27.35 -6.23
N GLN A 72 5.20 27.80 -6.41
CA GLN A 72 4.08 27.47 -5.55
C GLN A 72 3.31 26.32 -6.20
N TRP A 73 3.26 25.17 -5.55
CA TRP A 73 2.59 23.96 -6.07
C TRP A 73 1.25 23.74 -5.38
N PHE A 74 0.20 23.42 -6.14
CA PHE A 74 -1.17 23.34 -5.64
C PHE A 74 -1.57 21.88 -5.46
N LYS A 75 -1.82 21.50 -4.21
CA LYS A 75 -2.33 20.16 -3.90
C LYS A 75 -3.78 20.00 -4.33
N ALA A 76 -4.58 21.01 -4.02
CA ALA A 76 -5.99 21.12 -4.37
C ALA A 76 -6.33 22.58 -4.66
N GLU A 77 -7.20 22.81 -5.63
CA GLU A 77 -7.69 24.14 -5.97
C GLU A 77 -9.11 24.12 -6.51
N VAL A 78 -9.80 25.22 -6.29
CA VAL A 78 -11.08 25.59 -6.91
C VAL A 78 -10.91 26.90 -7.66
N GLY A 79 -11.34 26.92 -8.91
CA GLY A 79 -11.54 28.13 -9.73
C GLY A 79 -10.31 28.68 -10.46
N LEU A 80 -9.08 28.30 -10.10
CA LEU A 80 -7.86 28.82 -10.74
C LEU A 80 -7.45 28.03 -11.97
N GLY A 81 -7.78 26.74 -12.05
CA GLY A 81 -7.55 25.91 -13.25
C GLY A 81 -6.07 25.66 -13.60
N THR A 82 -5.16 25.88 -12.66
CA THR A 82 -3.73 25.55 -12.78
C THR A 82 -3.27 24.72 -11.58
N ARG A 83 -2.12 24.05 -11.70
CA ARG A 83 -1.53 23.18 -10.66
C ARG A 83 -0.31 23.80 -9.98
N GLU A 84 0.24 24.86 -10.53
CA GLU A 84 1.38 25.57 -9.96
C GLU A 84 1.49 27.00 -10.52
N LEU A 85 2.26 27.83 -9.83
CA LEU A 85 2.65 29.17 -10.25
C LEU A 85 4.15 29.41 -10.00
N PRO A 86 4.79 30.31 -10.77
CA PRO A 86 6.12 30.83 -10.45
C PRO A 86 6.16 31.40 -9.03
N LEU A 87 7.25 31.13 -8.31
CA LEU A 87 7.38 31.58 -6.91
C LEU A 87 7.46 33.11 -6.77
N ASP A 88 8.01 33.80 -7.77
CA ASP A 88 8.17 35.26 -7.75
C ASP A 88 6.83 36.00 -7.87
N GLU A 89 5.77 35.34 -8.34
CA GLU A 89 4.41 35.87 -8.41
C GLU A 89 3.57 35.49 -7.18
N SER A 90 4.08 34.62 -6.30
CA SER A 90 3.31 34.04 -5.20
C SER A 90 2.98 35.03 -4.07
N ILE A 91 1.68 35.26 -3.85
CA ILE A 91 1.18 35.93 -2.63
C ILE A 91 1.50 35.07 -1.39
N CYS A 92 1.37 33.75 -1.51
CA CYS A 92 1.59 32.81 -0.42
C CYS A 92 3.06 32.77 0.06
N ALA A 93 4.02 33.11 -0.80
CA ALA A 93 5.42 33.27 -0.42
C ALA A 93 5.63 34.40 0.61
N HIS A 94 4.76 35.42 0.62
CA HIS A 94 4.76 36.46 1.65
C HIS A 94 4.09 35.98 2.93
N ALA A 95 3.04 35.14 2.82
CA ALA A 95 2.33 34.60 3.98
C ALA A 95 3.24 33.74 4.86
N ILE A 96 4.10 32.91 4.27
CA ILE A 96 4.99 32.02 5.03
C ILE A 96 6.06 32.77 5.85
N LEU A 97 6.24 34.07 5.63
CA LEU A 97 7.14 34.93 6.41
C LEU A 97 6.48 35.52 7.66
N LEU A 98 5.16 35.35 7.79
CA LEU A 98 4.36 35.83 8.91
C LEU A 98 4.07 34.68 9.89
N ASP A 99 3.47 35.02 11.03
CA ASP A 99 3.22 34.04 12.08
C ASP A 99 2.18 33.01 11.68
N ASP A 100 0.87 33.27 11.71
CA ASP A 100 -0.13 32.19 11.52
C ASP A 100 -1.15 32.44 10.40
N TYR A 101 -1.33 33.70 10.03
CA TYR A 101 -2.41 34.13 9.16
C TYR A 101 -2.06 35.45 8.48
N MET A 102 -2.45 35.59 7.21
CA MET A 102 -2.32 36.83 6.44
C MET A 102 -3.64 37.14 5.75
N GLU A 103 -4.12 38.37 5.88
CA GLU A 103 -5.29 38.88 5.18
C GLU A 103 -4.92 40.19 4.49
N ILE A 104 -5.26 40.28 3.21
CA ILE A 104 -5.09 41.44 2.36
C ILE A 104 -6.47 41.77 1.81
N PRO A 105 -7.15 42.77 2.39
CA PRO A 105 -8.50 43.13 1.97
C PRO A 105 -8.56 43.63 0.53
N ASP A 106 -7.52 44.34 0.09
CA ASP A 106 -7.32 44.81 -1.27
C ASP A 106 -5.83 44.73 -1.67
N THR A 107 -5.50 43.89 -2.64
CA THR A 107 -4.12 43.68 -3.11
C THR A 107 -3.51 44.89 -3.78
N LEU A 108 -4.31 45.80 -4.35
CA LEU A 108 -3.75 47.03 -4.96
C LEU A 108 -3.44 48.12 -3.91
N GLU A 109 -3.99 48.00 -2.71
CA GLU A 109 -3.66 48.89 -1.59
C GLU A 109 -2.49 48.34 -0.75
N ASP A 110 -2.12 47.07 -0.93
CA ASP A 110 -1.00 46.45 -0.23
C ASP A 110 0.32 46.71 -0.99
N PRO A 111 1.31 47.40 -0.38
CA PRO A 111 2.59 47.71 -1.03
C PRO A 111 3.36 46.49 -1.53
N ARG A 112 3.12 45.30 -0.94
CA ARG A 112 3.79 44.05 -1.31
C ARG A 112 3.18 43.46 -2.59
N MET A 113 1.93 43.80 -2.92
CA MET A 113 1.15 43.16 -3.99
C MET A 113 0.76 44.13 -5.13
N ALA A 114 0.83 45.45 -4.91
CA ALA A 114 0.31 46.44 -5.85
C ALA A 114 0.88 46.37 -7.28
N THR A 115 2.11 45.84 -7.44
CA THR A 115 2.77 45.64 -8.74
C THR A 115 2.83 44.17 -9.18
N ASN A 116 2.20 43.26 -8.44
CA ASN A 116 2.21 41.83 -8.72
C ASN A 116 1.35 41.50 -9.97
N PRO A 117 1.87 40.73 -10.94
CA PRO A 117 1.12 40.33 -12.15
C PRO A 117 -0.24 39.66 -11.89
N LEU A 118 -0.37 38.87 -10.83
CA LEU A 118 -1.63 38.18 -10.49
C LEU A 118 -2.73 39.15 -10.01
N CYS A 119 -2.34 40.34 -9.55
CA CYS A 119 -3.25 41.37 -9.07
C CYS A 119 -3.64 42.35 -10.20
N LEU A 120 -2.71 42.61 -11.12
CA LEU A 120 -2.88 43.55 -12.24
C LEU A 120 -3.45 42.91 -13.51
N GLY A 121 -3.18 41.62 -13.74
CA GLY A 121 -3.67 40.85 -14.88
C GLY A 121 -4.71 39.82 -14.46
N ALA A 122 -5.41 39.24 -15.45
CA ALA A 122 -6.42 38.21 -15.20
C ALA A 122 -5.84 37.06 -14.33
N PRO A 123 -6.52 36.65 -13.25
CA PRO A 123 -7.93 36.91 -12.91
C PRO A 123 -8.22 38.21 -12.13
N ASN A 124 -7.25 39.11 -12.01
CA ASN A 124 -7.32 40.36 -11.25
C ASN A 124 -7.59 40.09 -9.76
N LEU A 125 -6.72 39.33 -9.10
CA LEU A 125 -6.89 39.01 -7.68
C LEU A 125 -6.86 40.29 -6.85
N ARG A 126 -7.95 40.57 -6.13
CA ARG A 126 -8.11 41.74 -5.26
C ARG A 126 -8.11 41.39 -3.79
N PHE A 127 -8.49 40.19 -3.42
CA PHE A 127 -8.53 39.77 -2.02
C PHE A 127 -7.71 38.50 -1.83
N TYR A 128 -7.05 38.43 -0.67
CA TYR A 128 -6.35 37.24 -0.22
C TYR A 128 -6.55 37.06 1.29
N ALA A 129 -6.90 35.86 1.71
CA ALA A 129 -6.70 35.43 3.09
C ALA A 129 -6.09 34.03 3.11
N GLY A 130 -5.04 33.84 3.91
CA GLY A 130 -4.28 32.59 3.99
C GLY A 130 -3.95 32.23 5.42
N ALA A 131 -4.24 31.00 5.81
CA ALA A 131 -3.75 30.39 7.05
C ALA A 131 -2.57 29.46 6.74
N LEU A 132 -1.54 29.50 7.59
CA LEU A 132 -0.30 28.76 7.34
C LEU A 132 -0.46 27.25 7.61
N LEU A 133 0.16 26.45 6.76
CA LEU A 133 0.32 25.01 6.92
C LEU A 133 1.65 24.76 7.63
N LYS A 134 1.62 24.64 8.96
CA LYS A 134 2.82 24.48 9.79
C LYS A 134 3.02 23.05 10.27
N THR A 135 4.27 22.60 10.26
CA THR A 135 4.67 21.37 10.96
C THR A 135 4.57 21.53 12.48
N ALA A 136 4.62 20.43 13.21
CA ALA A 136 4.70 20.44 14.68
C ALA A 136 5.92 21.22 15.21
N ASP A 137 7.01 21.26 14.44
CA ASP A 137 8.23 22.04 14.75
C ASP A 137 8.11 23.53 14.35
N GLY A 138 6.94 23.97 13.88
CA GLY A 138 6.65 25.36 13.52
C GLY A 138 7.12 25.79 12.13
N LEU A 139 7.57 24.87 11.26
CA LEU A 139 8.03 25.20 9.92
C LEU A 139 6.84 25.43 8.96
N PRO A 140 6.74 26.57 8.26
CA PRO A 140 5.61 26.86 7.37
C PRO A 140 5.79 26.23 5.99
N LEU A 141 5.11 25.13 5.69
CA LEU A 141 5.26 24.42 4.41
C LEU A 141 4.50 25.10 3.27
N GLY A 142 3.44 25.83 3.58
CA GLY A 142 2.51 26.38 2.59
C GLY A 142 1.33 27.10 3.23
N THR A 143 0.24 27.24 2.49
CA THR A 143 -1.00 27.88 2.98
C THR A 143 -2.26 27.15 2.51
N LEU A 144 -3.30 27.21 3.33
CA LEU A 144 -4.68 27.12 2.86
C LEU A 144 -5.17 28.56 2.69
N CYS A 145 -5.48 28.96 1.46
CA CYS A 145 -5.89 30.32 1.17
C CYS A 145 -7.18 30.39 0.35
N VAL A 146 -7.86 31.52 0.50
CA VAL A 146 -9.05 31.94 -0.25
C VAL A 146 -8.74 33.26 -0.95
N LEU A 147 -9.22 33.40 -2.19
CA LEU A 147 -8.97 34.57 -3.02
C LEU A 147 -10.25 35.01 -3.75
N ASP A 148 -10.33 36.30 -4.06
CA ASP A 148 -11.46 36.89 -4.78
C ASP A 148 -10.93 37.97 -5.74
N SER A 149 -11.67 38.24 -6.82
CA SER A 149 -11.41 39.34 -7.75
C SER A 149 -12.01 40.66 -7.29
N HIS A 150 -12.65 40.69 -6.11
CA HIS A 150 -13.16 41.87 -5.45
C HIS A 150 -12.53 42.05 -4.06
N PRO A 151 -12.33 43.30 -3.58
CA PRO A 151 -11.92 43.55 -2.21
C PRO A 151 -12.91 42.96 -1.20
N ARG A 152 -12.41 42.42 -0.10
CA ARG A 152 -13.22 41.73 0.92
C ARG A 152 -12.55 41.78 2.30
N VAL A 153 -13.35 41.67 3.34
CA VAL A 153 -12.89 41.43 4.72
C VAL A 153 -13.65 40.22 5.24
N LEU A 154 -12.94 39.22 5.77
CA LEU A 154 -13.60 38.05 6.34
C LEU A 154 -14.26 38.40 7.68
N ASP A 155 -15.33 37.69 8.02
CA ASP A 155 -15.85 37.72 9.39
C ASP A 155 -15.05 36.80 10.32
N GLU A 156 -15.36 36.81 11.62
CA GLU A 156 -14.66 35.97 12.60
C GLU A 156 -14.84 34.47 12.34
N LEU A 157 -16.03 34.04 11.93
CA LEU A 157 -16.32 32.64 11.64
C LEU A 157 -15.52 32.15 10.44
N GLN A 158 -15.41 32.93 9.39
CA GLN A 158 -14.64 32.64 8.18
C GLN A 158 -13.14 32.56 8.48
N ARG A 159 -12.60 33.50 9.27
CA ARG A 159 -11.20 33.47 9.72
C ARG A 159 -10.89 32.22 10.53
N GLU A 160 -11.73 31.90 11.51
CA GLU A 160 -11.54 30.71 12.35
C GLU A 160 -11.72 29.42 11.55
N SER A 161 -12.67 29.38 10.62
CA SER A 161 -12.85 28.26 9.70
C SER A 161 -11.60 28.03 8.86
N LEU A 162 -11.00 29.08 8.29
CA LEU A 162 -9.77 28.95 7.49
C LEU A 162 -8.62 28.36 8.32
N LYS A 163 -8.42 28.84 9.55
CA LYS A 163 -7.39 28.32 10.47
C LYS A 163 -7.64 26.87 10.88
N VAL A 164 -8.89 26.51 11.18
CA VAL A 164 -9.27 25.13 11.51
C VAL A 164 -9.01 24.20 10.33
N MET A 165 -9.42 24.60 9.13
CA MET A 165 -9.23 23.81 7.91
C MET A 165 -7.73 23.68 7.56
N ALA A 166 -6.91 24.71 7.77
CA ALA A 166 -5.46 24.62 7.61
C ALA A 166 -4.84 23.57 8.54
N ARG A 167 -5.29 23.49 9.81
CA ARG A 167 -4.89 22.41 10.72
C ARG A 167 -5.35 21.03 10.24
N GLN A 168 -6.54 20.95 9.62
CA GLN A 168 -7.04 19.70 9.05
C GLN A 168 -6.19 19.24 7.86
N VAL A 169 -5.75 20.16 6.99
CA VAL A 169 -4.80 19.86 5.91
C VAL A 169 -3.51 19.26 6.46
N MET A 170 -2.95 19.84 7.54
CA MET A 170 -1.75 19.30 8.18
C MET A 170 -1.98 17.91 8.78
N ARG A 171 -3.12 17.67 9.42
CA ARG A 171 -3.47 16.32 9.92
C ARG A 171 -3.57 15.29 8.80
N GLN A 172 -4.13 15.66 7.65
CA GLN A 172 -4.17 14.75 6.50
C GLN A 172 -2.78 14.48 5.94
N LEU A 173 -1.91 15.50 5.91
CA LEU A 173 -0.52 15.33 5.51
C LEU A 173 0.24 14.38 6.46
N ASP A 174 0.06 14.55 7.76
CA ASP A 174 0.66 13.70 8.79
C ASP A 174 0.15 12.26 8.70
N LEU A 175 -1.16 12.06 8.53
CA LEU A 175 -1.76 10.73 8.34
C LEU A 175 -1.19 10.04 7.11
N ARG A 176 -1.12 10.74 5.97
CA ARG A 176 -0.52 10.24 4.73
C ARG A 176 0.94 9.80 4.96
N GLN A 177 1.71 10.59 5.71
CA GLN A 177 3.08 10.24 6.05
C GLN A 177 3.16 9.00 6.96
N SER A 178 2.30 8.91 7.99
CA SER A 178 2.25 7.76 8.91
C SER A 178 1.86 6.47 8.20
N LEU A 179 0.85 6.49 7.34
CA LEU A 179 0.43 5.32 6.55
C LEU A 179 1.56 4.82 5.66
N ARG A 180 2.26 5.73 4.97
CA ARG A 180 3.43 5.38 4.17
C ARG A 180 4.56 4.77 5.01
N GLN A 181 4.82 5.32 6.20
CA GLN A 181 5.85 4.78 7.10
C GLN A 181 5.47 3.38 7.61
N ALA A 182 4.20 3.18 7.97
CA ALA A 182 3.69 1.88 8.38
C ALA A 182 3.85 0.85 7.25
N GLU A 183 3.54 1.21 6.01
CA GLU A 183 3.69 0.32 4.84
C GLU A 183 5.15 -0.08 4.62
N VAL A 184 6.10 0.87 4.72
CA VAL A 184 7.54 0.58 4.59
C VAL A 184 8.02 -0.34 5.71
N LEU A 185 7.61 -0.09 6.96
CA LEU A 185 7.99 -0.93 8.10
C LEU A 185 7.41 -2.34 7.96
N ARG A 186 6.17 -2.46 7.48
CA ARG A 186 5.52 -3.74 7.20
C ARG A 186 6.36 -4.53 6.19
N GLN A 187 6.64 -3.93 5.03
CA GLN A 187 7.51 -4.54 4.00
C GLN A 187 8.87 -4.99 4.55
N GLU A 188 9.49 -4.21 5.44
CA GLU A 188 10.76 -4.58 6.05
C GLU A 188 10.64 -5.82 6.95
N VAL A 189 9.56 -5.92 7.74
CA VAL A 189 9.28 -7.11 8.56
C VAL A 189 9.14 -8.35 7.68
N ASP A 190 8.42 -8.27 6.57
CA ASP A 190 8.22 -9.42 5.68
C ASP A 190 9.52 -9.88 5.02
N HIS A 191 10.34 -8.92 4.57
CA HIS A 191 11.67 -9.21 4.07
C HIS A 191 12.54 -9.90 5.13
N ARG A 192 12.44 -9.48 6.40
CA ARG A 192 13.18 -10.09 7.51
C ARG A 192 12.67 -11.51 7.80
N VAL A 193 11.35 -11.73 7.86
CA VAL A 193 10.76 -13.07 8.07
C VAL A 193 11.25 -14.04 7.00
N LYS A 194 11.21 -13.64 5.73
CA LYS A 194 11.75 -14.45 4.62
C LYS A 194 13.22 -14.78 4.81
N ASN A 195 14.06 -13.78 5.08
CA ASN A 195 15.51 -14.00 5.26
C ASN A 195 15.80 -14.95 6.44
N SER A 196 15.05 -14.84 7.52
CA SER A 196 15.16 -15.74 8.67
C SER A 196 14.75 -17.17 8.33
N LEU A 197 13.61 -17.39 7.66
CA LEU A 197 13.17 -18.72 7.23
C LEU A 197 14.18 -19.36 6.25
N GLN A 198 14.73 -18.58 5.32
CA GLN A 198 15.77 -19.06 4.40
C GLN A 198 17.08 -19.45 5.10
N SER A 199 17.44 -18.71 6.16
CA SER A 199 18.61 -19.03 6.98
C SER A 199 18.40 -20.33 7.76
N VAL A 200 17.21 -20.51 8.35
CA VAL A 200 16.82 -21.76 9.04
C VAL A 200 16.84 -22.94 8.08
N ALA A 201 16.22 -22.81 6.90
CA ALA A 201 16.23 -23.86 5.87
C ALA A 201 17.66 -24.21 5.44
N SER A 202 18.54 -23.21 5.27
CA SER A 202 19.93 -23.44 4.87
C SER A 202 20.75 -24.18 5.93
N LEU A 203 20.60 -23.81 7.21
CA LEU A 203 21.22 -24.54 8.33
C LEU A 203 20.68 -25.97 8.43
N ALA A 204 19.36 -26.15 8.34
CA ALA A 204 18.73 -27.47 8.35
C ALA A 204 19.23 -28.35 7.20
N ARG A 205 19.42 -27.82 5.97
CA ARG A 205 20.05 -28.54 4.86
C ARG A 205 21.48 -28.98 5.16
N ILE A 206 22.29 -28.12 5.79
CA ILE A 206 23.67 -28.46 6.17
C ILE A 206 23.68 -29.61 7.19
N HIS A 207 22.79 -29.57 8.19
CA HIS A 207 22.67 -30.63 9.19
C HIS A 207 22.11 -31.93 8.58
N ALA A 208 21.13 -31.85 7.68
CA ALA A 208 20.59 -33.01 6.97
C ALA A 208 21.69 -33.81 6.28
N ARG A 209 22.60 -33.13 5.58
CA ARG A 209 23.72 -33.78 4.86
C ARG A 209 24.71 -34.53 5.77
N ARG A 210 24.74 -34.22 7.06
CA ARG A 210 25.62 -34.86 8.05
C ARG A 210 24.99 -36.04 8.77
N LEU A 211 23.67 -36.25 8.60
CA LEU A 211 22.99 -37.39 9.19
C LEU A 211 23.39 -38.67 8.44
N GLU A 212 23.87 -39.67 9.17
CA GLU A 212 24.22 -40.98 8.62
C GLU A 212 22.96 -41.83 8.40
N ASP A 213 21.99 -41.74 9.31
CA ASP A 213 20.69 -42.40 9.20
C ASP A 213 19.86 -41.79 8.05
N GLU A 214 19.53 -42.64 7.09
CA GLU A 214 18.73 -42.31 5.91
C GLU A 214 17.32 -41.83 6.30
N GLN A 215 16.71 -42.47 7.30
CA GLN A 215 15.36 -42.09 7.76
C GLN A 215 15.36 -40.70 8.42
N ALA A 216 16.38 -40.39 9.23
CA ALA A 216 16.54 -39.06 9.81
C ALA A 216 16.86 -37.99 8.74
N ARG A 217 17.64 -38.33 7.72
CA ARG A 217 17.97 -37.44 6.59
C ARG A 217 16.74 -37.07 5.77
N ASP A 218 15.87 -38.04 5.51
CA ASP A 218 14.62 -37.84 4.78
C ASP A 218 13.65 -36.97 5.59
N ALA A 219 13.53 -37.22 6.90
CA ALA A 219 12.72 -36.38 7.79
C ALA A 219 13.20 -34.92 7.82
N MET A 220 14.52 -34.70 7.84
CA MET A 220 15.08 -33.34 7.80
C MET A 220 14.90 -32.66 6.44
N THR A 221 15.01 -33.41 5.34
CA THR A 221 14.74 -32.91 3.99
C THR A 221 13.28 -32.45 3.86
N LEU A 222 12.35 -33.23 4.40
CA LEU A 222 10.94 -32.87 4.47
C LEU A 222 10.71 -31.59 5.31
N MET A 223 11.39 -31.45 6.45
CA MET A 223 11.31 -30.21 7.26
C MET A 223 11.82 -28.99 6.51
N VAL A 224 12.94 -29.11 5.79
CA VAL A 224 13.49 -28.02 4.97
C VAL A 224 12.46 -27.59 3.91
N GLN A 225 11.91 -28.55 3.18
CA GLN A 225 10.90 -28.28 2.14
C GLN A 225 9.67 -27.57 2.73
N ARG A 226 9.23 -27.96 3.92
CA ARG A 226 8.12 -27.29 4.62
C ARG A 226 8.43 -25.84 4.97
N VAL A 227 9.63 -25.56 5.50
CA VAL A 227 10.06 -24.19 5.82
C VAL A 227 10.09 -23.32 4.56
N GLU A 228 10.53 -23.88 3.44
CA GLU A 228 10.55 -23.18 2.15
C GLU A 228 9.13 -22.87 1.64
N VAL A 229 8.22 -23.85 1.71
CA VAL A 229 6.81 -23.64 1.33
C VAL A 229 6.14 -22.60 2.23
N ILE A 230 6.38 -22.62 3.54
CA ILE A 230 5.88 -21.58 4.47
C ILE A 230 6.39 -20.20 4.04
N ALA A 231 7.68 -20.07 3.71
CA ALA A 231 8.26 -18.80 3.28
C ALA A 231 7.66 -18.29 1.96
N ASP A 232 7.39 -19.18 1.01
CA ASP A 232 6.78 -18.84 -0.27
C ASP A 232 5.28 -18.51 -0.14
N LEU A 233 4.53 -19.24 0.69
CA LEU A 233 3.14 -18.95 1.01
C LEU A 233 2.99 -17.60 1.73
N HIS A 234 3.91 -17.28 2.65
CA HIS A 234 3.93 -15.98 3.31
C HIS A 234 4.07 -14.82 2.31
N ARG A 235 4.87 -15.00 1.25
CA ARG A 235 4.97 -14.01 0.16
C ARG A 235 3.68 -13.94 -0.66
N ALA A 236 3.09 -15.07 -1.02
CA ALA A 236 1.86 -15.09 -1.81
C ALA A 236 0.68 -14.41 -1.07
N LEU A 237 0.61 -14.56 0.25
CA LEU A 237 -0.33 -13.80 1.09
C LEU A 237 -0.05 -12.30 0.98
N TYR A 238 1.23 -11.92 0.98
CA TYR A 238 1.64 -10.53 1.04
C TYR A 238 1.38 -9.75 -0.25
N GLU A 239 1.71 -10.33 -1.42
CA GLU A 239 1.52 -9.69 -2.74
C GLU A 239 0.04 -9.35 -3.03
N ILE A 240 -0.89 -10.04 -2.37
CA ILE A 240 -2.34 -9.84 -2.48
C ILE A 240 -2.86 -8.89 -1.37
N SER A 241 -2.14 -8.73 -0.26
CA SER A 241 -2.60 -8.09 0.99
C SER A 241 -2.54 -6.56 1.07
N ALA A 242 -2.86 -5.82 0.01
CA ALA A 242 -3.18 -4.40 0.20
C ALA A 242 -4.48 -4.23 1.04
N GLU A 243 -5.30 -5.28 1.11
CA GLU A 243 -6.61 -5.30 1.75
C GLU A 243 -6.64 -6.26 2.95
N GLU A 244 -7.51 -5.97 3.93
CA GLU A 244 -7.68 -6.73 5.17
C GLU A 244 -8.27 -8.13 4.93
N ARG A 245 -8.92 -8.33 3.78
CA ARG A 245 -9.50 -9.60 3.34
C ARG A 245 -8.90 -10.04 2.01
N ILE A 246 -8.65 -11.33 1.87
CA ILE A 246 -7.98 -11.95 0.72
C ILE A 246 -9.01 -12.73 -0.08
N THR A 247 -9.13 -12.44 -1.39
CA THR A 247 -9.91 -13.27 -2.32
C THR A 247 -9.31 -14.68 -2.39
N LEU A 248 -10.06 -15.67 -1.94
CA LEU A 248 -9.55 -17.04 -1.76
C LEU A 248 -9.16 -17.68 -3.09
N SER A 249 -9.89 -17.40 -4.18
CA SER A 249 -9.60 -17.88 -5.54
C SER A 249 -8.22 -17.42 -6.04
N ASP A 250 -7.91 -16.13 -5.87
CA ASP A 250 -6.66 -15.52 -6.34
C ASP A 250 -5.48 -16.04 -5.54
N TYR A 251 -5.67 -16.14 -4.21
CA TYR A 251 -4.68 -16.71 -3.32
C TYR A 251 -4.37 -18.17 -3.66
N LEU A 252 -5.37 -19.03 -3.78
CA LEU A 252 -5.15 -20.45 -4.08
C LEU A 252 -4.61 -20.70 -5.49
N THR A 253 -4.88 -19.81 -6.44
CA THR A 253 -4.22 -19.84 -7.75
C THR A 253 -2.71 -19.60 -7.62
N SER A 254 -2.32 -18.61 -6.80
CA SER A 254 -0.92 -18.32 -6.50
C SER A 254 -0.25 -19.47 -5.73
N VAL A 255 -0.95 -20.10 -4.78
CA VAL A 255 -0.48 -21.33 -4.10
C VAL A 255 -0.25 -22.46 -5.11
N ALA A 256 -1.20 -22.68 -6.02
CA ALA A 256 -1.06 -23.72 -7.04
C ALA A 256 0.14 -23.46 -7.98
N ASP A 257 0.41 -22.21 -8.34
CA ASP A 257 1.60 -21.84 -9.13
C ASP A 257 2.92 -22.11 -8.42
N LEU A 258 2.97 -21.90 -7.11
CA LEU A 258 4.12 -22.27 -6.29
C LEU A 258 4.29 -23.80 -6.26
N LEU A 259 3.19 -24.53 -6.00
CA LEU A 259 3.22 -25.99 -5.94
C LEU A 259 3.62 -26.62 -7.26
N ARG A 260 3.15 -26.10 -8.41
CA ARG A 260 3.55 -26.56 -9.75
C ARG A 260 5.07 -26.58 -9.97
N ARG A 261 5.80 -25.62 -9.37
CA ARG A 261 7.27 -25.56 -9.48
C ARG A 261 7.98 -26.63 -8.64
N SER A 262 7.31 -27.14 -7.61
CA SER A 262 7.82 -28.19 -6.73
C SER A 262 7.39 -29.61 -7.15
N LEU A 263 6.38 -29.73 -8.03
CA LEU A 263 5.89 -31.02 -8.48
C LEU A 263 6.87 -31.70 -9.46
N PRO A 264 6.96 -33.04 -9.43
CA PRO A 264 7.65 -33.82 -10.47
C PRO A 264 7.10 -33.51 -11.87
N PRO A 265 7.94 -33.52 -12.94
CA PRO A 265 7.50 -33.24 -14.31
C PRO A 265 6.42 -34.19 -14.85
N SER A 266 6.25 -35.36 -14.23
CA SER A 266 5.22 -36.34 -14.57
C SER A 266 3.83 -35.97 -14.02
N LEU A 267 3.74 -35.02 -13.08
CA LEU A 267 2.49 -34.61 -12.46
C LEU A 267 2.06 -33.23 -12.94
N THR A 268 0.75 -33.09 -13.14
CA THR A 268 0.10 -31.82 -13.48
C THR A 268 -0.83 -31.39 -12.36
N LEU A 269 -0.90 -30.08 -12.08
CA LEU A 269 -1.84 -29.51 -11.11
C LEU A 269 -2.77 -28.53 -11.80
N THR A 270 -4.06 -28.84 -11.80
CA THR A 270 -5.13 -27.99 -12.31
C THR A 270 -5.91 -27.35 -11.17
N VAL A 271 -6.35 -26.11 -11.34
CA VAL A 271 -7.18 -25.40 -10.38
C VAL A 271 -8.58 -25.24 -10.97
N ALA A 272 -9.60 -25.62 -10.21
CA ALA A 272 -11.00 -25.43 -10.54
C ALA A 272 -11.62 -24.53 -9.45
N ALA A 273 -11.85 -23.26 -9.75
CA ALA A 273 -12.39 -22.30 -8.79
C ALA A 273 -13.86 -21.99 -9.11
N ASP A 274 -14.76 -22.35 -8.20
CA ASP A 274 -16.19 -22.02 -8.23
C ASP A 274 -16.64 -21.48 -6.85
N CYS A 275 -15.96 -20.42 -6.38
CA CYS A 275 -16.27 -19.80 -5.08
C CYS A 275 -16.54 -18.29 -5.15
N GLY A 276 -16.73 -17.73 -6.35
CA GLY A 276 -17.04 -16.31 -6.54
C GLY A 276 -16.01 -15.37 -5.89
N ASP A 277 -16.52 -14.35 -5.19
CA ASP A 277 -15.78 -13.32 -4.46
C ASP A 277 -15.54 -13.69 -2.98
N ALA A 278 -15.48 -14.99 -2.66
CA ALA A 278 -15.22 -15.43 -1.29
C ALA A 278 -13.90 -14.86 -0.77
N THR A 279 -13.97 -14.14 0.36
CA THR A 279 -12.80 -13.56 1.02
C THR A 279 -12.56 -14.13 2.41
N VAL A 280 -11.29 -14.30 2.76
CA VAL A 280 -10.83 -14.83 4.06
C VAL A 280 -9.80 -13.90 4.67
N SER A 281 -9.59 -13.97 5.98
CA SER A 281 -8.50 -13.26 6.66
C SER A 281 -7.12 -13.83 6.25
N SER A 282 -6.06 -13.05 6.45
CA SER A 282 -4.68 -13.50 6.21
C SER A 282 -4.32 -14.76 7.01
N LYS A 283 -4.81 -14.88 8.25
CA LYS A 283 -4.60 -16.05 9.11
C LYS A 283 -5.27 -17.30 8.55
N GLU A 284 -6.50 -17.15 8.07
CA GLU A 284 -7.25 -18.27 7.46
C GLU A 284 -6.60 -18.69 6.14
N ALA A 285 -6.28 -17.73 5.27
CA ALA A 285 -5.57 -17.99 4.03
C ALA A 285 -4.25 -18.73 4.26
N GLY A 286 -3.43 -18.31 5.22
CA GLY A 286 -2.20 -19.02 5.57
C GLY A 286 -2.45 -20.46 6.06
N SER A 287 -3.51 -20.68 6.83
CA SER A 287 -3.88 -22.02 7.29
C SER A 287 -4.32 -22.92 6.13
N VAL A 288 -5.17 -22.39 5.23
CA VAL A 288 -5.63 -23.10 4.03
C VAL A 288 -4.45 -23.42 3.10
N GLY A 289 -3.57 -22.45 2.82
CA GLY A 289 -2.41 -22.64 1.94
C GLY A 289 -1.48 -23.73 2.44
N LEU A 290 -1.24 -23.80 3.76
CA LEU A 290 -0.45 -24.86 4.38
C LEU A 290 -1.13 -26.22 4.31
N ILE A 291 -2.45 -26.29 4.55
CA ILE A 291 -3.22 -27.53 4.37
C ILE A 291 -3.10 -28.03 2.93
N VAL A 292 -3.30 -27.16 1.94
CA VAL A 292 -3.21 -27.52 0.51
C VAL A 292 -1.81 -28.02 0.15
N ALA A 293 -0.75 -27.39 0.67
CA ALA A 293 0.61 -27.84 0.46
C ALA A 293 0.88 -29.23 1.05
N GLU A 294 0.41 -29.50 2.28
CA GLU A 294 0.55 -30.82 2.92
C GLU A 294 -0.24 -31.90 2.16
N LEU A 295 -1.45 -31.58 1.70
CA LEU A 295 -2.24 -32.49 0.87
C LEU A 295 -1.54 -32.81 -0.46
N ALA A 296 -0.94 -31.81 -1.11
CA ALA A 296 -0.19 -32.01 -2.35
C ALA A 296 1.06 -32.88 -2.13
N ALA A 297 1.80 -32.66 -1.05
CA ALA A 297 2.93 -33.49 -0.68
C ALA A 297 2.52 -34.95 -0.43
N ASN A 298 1.40 -35.17 0.26
CA ASN A 298 0.85 -36.50 0.49
C ASN A 298 0.45 -37.19 -0.84
N ALA A 299 -0.19 -36.46 -1.76
CA ALA A 299 -0.58 -36.99 -3.07
C ALA A 299 0.63 -37.44 -3.89
N VAL A 300 1.72 -36.66 -3.92
CA VAL A 300 2.98 -37.05 -4.60
C VAL A 300 3.55 -38.32 -3.97
N LYS A 301 3.68 -38.33 -2.65
CA LYS A 301 4.34 -39.41 -1.91
C LYS A 301 3.59 -40.74 -2.00
N HIS A 302 2.26 -40.70 -1.89
CA HIS A 302 1.44 -41.90 -1.75
C HIS A 302 0.64 -42.24 -3.01
N GLY A 303 0.25 -41.24 -3.80
CA GLY A 303 -0.51 -41.43 -5.03
C GLY A 303 0.35 -41.89 -6.20
N PHE A 304 1.62 -41.47 -6.26
CA PHE A 304 2.49 -41.70 -7.43
C PHE A 304 3.91 -42.16 -7.05
N PRO A 305 4.06 -43.26 -6.28
CA PRO A 305 5.35 -43.71 -5.74
C PRO A 305 6.39 -44.04 -6.83
N ASP A 306 5.96 -44.52 -8.00
CA ASP A 306 6.84 -44.91 -9.11
C ASP A 306 7.07 -43.78 -10.13
N GLY A 307 6.63 -42.55 -9.83
CA GLY A 307 6.75 -41.41 -10.75
C GLY A 307 5.84 -41.49 -11.98
N THR A 308 4.81 -42.35 -11.93
CA THR A 308 3.81 -42.50 -13.00
C THR A 308 3.15 -41.15 -13.32
N PRO A 309 2.88 -40.86 -14.61
CA PRO A 309 2.15 -39.66 -14.98
C PRO A 309 0.80 -39.55 -14.29
N GLY A 310 0.46 -38.35 -13.84
CA GLY A 310 -0.70 -38.13 -13.00
C GLY A 310 -1.20 -36.70 -12.98
N GLN A 311 -2.37 -36.52 -12.37
CA GLN A 311 -3.04 -35.24 -12.25
C GLN A 311 -3.53 -35.03 -10.83
N LEU A 312 -3.27 -33.83 -10.32
CA LEU A 312 -3.86 -33.27 -9.12
C LEU A 312 -4.85 -32.18 -9.54
N THR A 313 -5.99 -32.13 -8.87
CA THR A 313 -7.00 -31.08 -9.04
C THR A 313 -7.25 -30.41 -7.70
N LEU A 314 -6.97 -29.11 -7.63
CA LEU A 314 -7.36 -28.26 -6.52
C LEU A 314 -8.71 -27.62 -6.86
N SER A 315 -9.76 -27.93 -6.10
CA SER A 315 -11.07 -27.31 -6.27
C SER A 315 -11.46 -26.43 -5.09
N ILE A 316 -12.22 -25.38 -5.39
CA ILE A 316 -12.70 -24.41 -4.41
C ILE A 316 -14.17 -24.16 -4.69
N ASP A 317 -15.02 -24.44 -3.72
CA ASP A 317 -16.46 -24.27 -3.85
C ASP A 317 -17.02 -23.50 -2.66
N ARG A 318 -18.15 -22.81 -2.87
CA ARG A 318 -18.94 -22.19 -1.80
C ARG A 318 -20.32 -22.81 -1.73
N ALA A 319 -20.67 -23.38 -0.58
CA ALA A 319 -22.00 -23.92 -0.33
C ALA A 319 -23.03 -22.81 -0.10
N GLN A 320 -24.32 -23.14 -0.26
CA GLN A 320 -25.43 -22.19 -0.10
C GLN A 320 -25.51 -21.58 1.31
N ASN A 321 -25.04 -22.29 2.34
CA ASN A 321 -24.97 -21.80 3.71
C ASN A 321 -23.75 -20.90 3.97
N GLY A 322 -22.98 -20.56 2.94
CA GLY A 322 -21.78 -19.73 3.02
C GLY A 322 -20.50 -20.48 3.41
N ALA A 323 -20.57 -21.80 3.70
CA ALA A 323 -19.38 -22.59 3.99
C ALA A 323 -18.49 -22.69 2.74
N LEU A 324 -17.18 -22.54 2.94
CA LEU A 324 -16.17 -22.71 1.92
C LEU A 324 -15.65 -24.14 1.97
N SER A 325 -15.43 -24.74 0.81
CA SER A 325 -14.75 -26.02 0.69
C SER A 325 -13.56 -25.91 -0.25
N VAL A 326 -12.40 -26.35 0.25
CA VAL A 326 -11.17 -26.48 -0.51
C VAL A 326 -10.84 -27.96 -0.57
N ALA A 327 -10.75 -28.51 -1.78
CA ALA A 327 -10.47 -29.92 -1.97
C ALA A 327 -9.26 -30.14 -2.88
N LEU A 328 -8.48 -31.16 -2.55
CA LEU A 328 -7.41 -31.67 -3.42
C LEU A 328 -7.71 -33.12 -3.76
N ARG A 329 -7.76 -33.42 -5.06
CA ARG A 329 -7.95 -34.75 -5.59
C ARG A 329 -6.78 -35.16 -6.46
N ASP A 330 -6.29 -36.38 -6.30
CA ASP A 330 -5.39 -37.03 -7.27
C ASP A 330 -6.07 -38.19 -7.99
N ASN A 331 -5.45 -38.63 -9.09
CA ASN A 331 -5.82 -39.83 -9.83
C ASN A 331 -4.78 -40.96 -9.67
N GLY A 332 -4.09 -41.00 -8.53
CA GLY A 332 -3.01 -41.94 -8.25
C GLY A 332 -3.50 -43.33 -7.86
N ALA A 333 -2.61 -44.11 -7.23
CA ALA A 333 -2.82 -45.53 -6.88
C ALA A 333 -4.07 -45.81 -6.00
N GLY A 334 -4.65 -44.79 -5.38
CA GLY A 334 -5.90 -44.89 -4.63
C GLY A 334 -5.87 -46.01 -3.59
N SER A 335 -6.91 -46.85 -3.59
CA SER A 335 -7.08 -47.95 -2.62
C SER A 335 -5.98 -49.02 -2.64
N ALA A 336 -5.13 -49.09 -3.68
CA ALA A 336 -4.05 -50.07 -3.77
C ALA A 336 -2.86 -49.77 -2.82
N ALA A 337 -2.74 -48.54 -2.32
CA ALA A 337 -1.71 -48.11 -1.37
C ALA A 337 -2.20 -48.06 0.10
N VAL A 338 -3.46 -48.42 0.37
CA VAL A 338 -4.16 -48.12 1.64
C VAL A 338 -3.78 -49.04 2.81
N SER A 339 -2.95 -50.06 2.60
CA SER A 339 -2.59 -51.00 3.68
C SER A 339 -1.77 -50.40 4.84
N GLU A 340 -1.35 -49.13 4.80
CA GLU A 340 -0.61 -48.49 5.92
C GLU A 340 -1.06 -47.07 6.32
N VAL A 341 -2.05 -46.44 5.67
CA VAL A 341 -2.34 -44.99 5.87
C VAL A 341 -3.45 -44.70 6.89
N GLN A 342 -3.57 -45.52 7.93
CA GLN A 342 -4.31 -45.15 9.15
C GLN A 342 -3.34 -45.04 10.34
N GLY A 343 -2.66 -43.90 10.46
CA GLY A 343 -2.05 -43.48 11.72
C GLY A 343 -0.70 -42.77 11.61
N SER A 344 -0.64 -41.56 12.20
CA SER A 344 0.56 -40.91 12.77
C SER A 344 1.61 -40.22 11.89
N GLY A 345 1.33 -39.95 10.61
CA GLY A 345 2.21 -39.06 9.83
C GLY A 345 2.17 -37.61 10.33
N LEU A 346 3.33 -36.97 10.50
CA LEU A 346 3.45 -35.56 10.92
C LEU A 346 2.61 -34.59 10.06
N GLY A 347 2.43 -34.89 8.76
CA GLY A 347 1.55 -34.10 7.86
C GLY A 347 0.08 -34.11 8.27
N ASN A 348 -0.47 -35.27 8.63
CA ASN A 348 -1.87 -35.37 9.06
C ASN A 348 -2.10 -34.65 10.39
N THR A 349 -1.11 -34.65 11.30
CA THR A 349 -1.17 -33.85 12.53
C THR A 349 -1.24 -32.35 12.23
N ILE A 350 -0.42 -31.86 11.29
CA ILE A 350 -0.45 -30.45 10.88
C ILE A 350 -1.78 -30.09 10.23
N ILE A 351 -2.29 -30.92 9.31
CA ILE A 351 -3.58 -30.71 8.66
C ILE A 351 -4.71 -30.62 9.71
N ALA A 352 -4.74 -31.55 10.68
CA ALA A 352 -5.74 -31.54 11.73
C ALA A 352 -5.66 -30.29 12.63
N MET A 353 -4.44 -29.86 13.02
CA MET A 353 -4.24 -28.65 13.81
C MET A 353 -4.69 -27.39 13.07
N LEU A 354 -4.35 -27.27 11.78
CA LEU A 354 -4.72 -26.12 10.96
C LEU A 354 -6.22 -26.11 10.65
N ALA A 355 -6.84 -27.27 10.42
CA ALA A 355 -8.29 -27.37 10.26
C ALA A 355 -9.02 -26.93 11.53
N GLN A 356 -8.54 -27.35 12.71
CA GLN A 356 -9.09 -26.88 13.98
C GLN A 356 -8.91 -25.37 14.17
N GLN A 357 -7.79 -24.79 13.73
CA GLN A 357 -7.57 -23.34 13.79
C GLN A 357 -8.56 -22.55 12.91
N LEU A 358 -9.12 -23.18 11.88
CA LEU A 358 -10.14 -22.62 10.99
C LEU A 358 -11.58 -22.89 11.49
N ASP A 359 -11.74 -23.52 12.67
CA ASP A 359 -13.01 -24.12 13.09
C ASP A 359 -13.65 -24.99 11.99
N GLY A 360 -12.77 -25.67 11.22
CA GLY A 360 -13.11 -26.44 10.04
C GLY A 360 -12.96 -27.94 10.22
N GLU A 361 -13.55 -28.69 9.29
CA GLU A 361 -13.52 -30.14 9.25
C GLU A 361 -12.74 -30.61 8.02
N ILE A 362 -11.81 -31.54 8.22
CA ILE A 362 -11.11 -32.24 7.15
C ILE A 362 -11.72 -33.64 6.97
N SER A 363 -12.04 -33.99 5.73
CA SER A 363 -12.52 -35.32 5.37
C SER A 363 -11.65 -35.89 4.25
N THR A 364 -11.37 -37.19 4.31
CA THR A 364 -10.53 -37.89 3.33
C THR A 364 -11.25 -39.13 2.83
N GLN A 365 -11.27 -39.33 1.53
CA GLN A 365 -11.83 -40.49 0.86
C GLN A 365 -10.79 -41.07 -0.08
N VAL A 366 -10.70 -42.40 -0.11
CA VAL A 366 -9.83 -43.13 -1.03
C VAL A 366 -10.68 -44.14 -1.76
N ASP A 367 -10.66 -44.09 -3.09
CA ASP A 367 -11.36 -45.04 -3.94
C ASP A 367 -10.45 -45.52 -5.08
N THR A 368 -11.00 -46.28 -6.03
CA THR A 368 -10.26 -46.78 -7.19
C THR A 368 -9.86 -45.67 -8.17
N SER A 369 -10.42 -44.47 -8.01
CA SER A 369 -10.14 -43.29 -8.84
C SER A 369 -9.08 -42.37 -8.25
N GLY A 370 -8.59 -42.64 -7.02
CA GLY A 370 -7.49 -41.92 -6.38
C GLY A 370 -7.79 -41.52 -4.94
N TYR A 371 -7.02 -40.56 -4.42
CA TYR A 371 -7.23 -39.97 -3.11
C TYR A 371 -7.90 -38.60 -3.23
N HIS A 372 -8.84 -38.32 -2.33
CA HIS A 372 -9.59 -37.07 -2.27
C HIS A 372 -9.66 -36.56 -0.83
N ALA A 373 -9.17 -35.33 -0.61
CA ALA A 373 -9.29 -34.64 0.66
C ALA A 373 -10.08 -33.35 0.50
N THR A 374 -10.97 -33.07 1.44
CA THR A 374 -11.81 -31.87 1.44
C THR A 374 -11.78 -31.23 2.82
N LEU A 375 -11.32 -29.98 2.87
CA LEU A 375 -11.44 -29.07 4.00
C LEU A 375 -12.73 -28.26 3.86
N ARG A 376 -13.56 -28.22 4.90
CA ARG A 376 -14.74 -27.36 4.99
C ARG A 376 -14.62 -26.41 6.17
N PHE A 377 -14.88 -25.14 5.98
CA PHE A 377 -14.82 -24.12 7.04
C PHE A 377 -15.72 -22.93 6.72
N HIS A 378 -15.97 -22.08 7.71
CA HIS A 378 -16.62 -20.79 7.49
C HIS A 378 -15.58 -19.68 7.57
N ALA A 379 -15.62 -18.74 6.63
CA ALA A 379 -14.80 -17.54 6.74
C ALA A 379 -15.28 -16.71 7.94
N SER A 380 -14.34 -16.22 8.73
CA SER A 380 -14.60 -15.28 9.82
C SER A 380 -15.13 -13.96 9.24
N ASP A 381 -16.13 -13.36 9.91
CA ASP A 381 -16.67 -12.05 9.56
C ASP A 381 -15.65 -10.91 9.72
#